data_AF-A0A162H4T7-F1
#
_entry.id   AF-A0A162H4T7-F1
#
_cell.length_a   1.000
_cell.length_b   1.000
_cell.length_c   1.000
_cell.angle_alpha   90.00
_cell.angle_beta   90.00
_cell.angle_gamma   90.00
#
_symmetry.space_group_name_H-M   'P 1'
#
loop_
_entity.id
_entity.type
_entity.pdbx_description
1 polymer ?
#
loop_
_entity_poly.entity_id
_entity_poly.type
_entity_poly.pdbx_seq_one_letter_code
_entity_poly.pdbx_strand_id
1 'polypeptide(L)'
;MHPSPLASAFLAPFAQLPANDFDVIALDTPGYRDSDPLAQPEDILKPDVEVLSEILGLLEDGHFLLFGTATGAQLAIESAKSYSDYFISIASENIAASSDEERHAAIAQCFKGLRPPGDGSHISQARQIAPQMFHFPWEGTS
;
A
#
# COMPACT_ATOMS: atom_id res chain seq x y z
N MET A 1 2.08 7.86 -2.00
CA MET A 1 1.28 6.61 -1.97
C MET A 1 1.39 5.95 -0.61
N HIS A 2 0.27 5.79 0.08
CA HIS A 2 0.22 5.26 1.45
C HIS A 2 0.26 3.72 1.45
N PRO A 3 0.61 3.09 2.59
CA PRO A 3 0.52 1.65 2.71
C PRO A 3 -0.94 1.22 2.96
N SER A 4 -1.34 0.06 2.46
CA SER A 4 -2.61 -0.55 2.83
C SER A 4 -2.48 -1.31 4.15
N PRO A 5 -3.51 -1.33 5.02
CA PRO A 5 -4.84 -0.75 4.85
C PRO A 5 -5.00 0.66 5.44
N LEU A 6 -3.93 1.47 5.46
CA LEU A 6 -3.97 2.81 6.02
C LEU A 6 -4.60 3.81 5.03
N ALA A 7 -4.19 5.07 5.13
CA ALA A 7 -4.75 6.19 4.38
C ALA A 7 -3.66 7.22 4.07
N SER A 8 -3.95 8.13 3.15
CA SER A 8 -3.15 9.31 2.78
C SER A 8 -2.64 10.09 4.00
N ALA A 9 -3.46 10.23 5.04
CA ALA A 9 -3.12 10.89 6.30
C ALA A 9 -1.90 10.27 7.03
N PHE A 10 -1.58 8.99 6.80
CA PHE A 10 -0.35 8.37 7.31
C PHE A 10 0.91 9.07 6.79
N LEU A 11 0.84 9.65 5.60
CA LEU A 11 1.95 10.36 4.96
C LEU A 11 2.10 11.80 5.45
N ALA A 12 1.19 12.32 6.28
CA ALA A 12 1.21 13.73 6.66
C ALA A 12 2.56 14.21 7.25
N PRO A 13 3.25 13.45 8.13
CA PRO A 13 4.58 13.84 8.61
C PRO A 13 5.64 13.88 7.49
N PHE A 14 5.54 12.97 6.52
CA PHE A 14 6.46 12.90 5.38
C PHE A 14 6.18 14.01 4.36
N ALA A 15 4.92 14.37 4.17
CA ALA A 15 4.48 15.43 3.27
C ALA A 15 4.93 16.82 3.74
N GLN A 16 5.10 17.04 5.05
CA GLN A 16 5.55 18.33 5.59
C GLN A 16 7.00 18.66 5.23
N LEU A 17 7.86 17.66 5.03
CA LEU A 17 9.27 17.87 4.74
C LEU A 17 9.51 18.56 3.39
N PRO A 18 8.95 18.09 2.25
CA PRO A 18 9.12 18.75 0.96
C PRO A 18 8.16 19.93 0.75
N ALA A 19 7.17 20.16 1.61
CA ALA A 19 6.13 21.17 1.40
C ALA A 19 6.63 22.63 1.31
N ASN A 20 7.87 22.91 1.72
CA ASN A 20 8.47 24.25 1.54
C ASN A 20 8.90 24.51 0.09
N ASP A 21 9.18 23.46 -0.68
CA ASP A 21 9.76 23.54 -2.01
C ASP A 21 8.85 22.93 -3.10
N PHE A 22 7.87 22.12 -2.71
CA PHE A 22 6.99 21.39 -3.61
C PHE A 22 5.52 21.47 -3.17
N ASP A 23 4.61 21.48 -4.15
CA ASP A 23 3.20 21.18 -3.91
C ASP A 23 3.04 19.68 -3.68
N VAL A 24 2.53 19.31 -2.50
CA VAL A 24 2.44 17.91 -2.10
C VAL A 24 1.00 17.42 -2.16
N ILE A 25 0.77 16.39 -2.97
CA ILE A 25 -0.53 15.72 -3.10
C ILE A 25 -0.44 14.33 -2.48
N ALA A 26 -1.29 14.04 -1.51
CA ALA A 26 -1.44 12.71 -0.92
C ALA A 26 -2.85 12.18 -1.21
N LEU A 27 -2.94 11.16 -2.05
CA LEU A 27 -4.19 10.53 -2.47
C LEU A 27 -4.48 9.28 -1.63
N ASP A 28 -5.76 9.04 -1.33
CA ASP A 28 -6.24 7.76 -0.83
C ASP A 28 -6.48 6.81 -2.01
N THR A 29 -5.93 5.60 -1.95
CA THR A 29 -6.13 4.58 -3.00
C THR A 29 -7.59 4.11 -3.03
N PRO A 30 -8.09 3.61 -4.18
CA PRO A 30 -9.45 3.10 -4.30
C PRO A 30 -9.87 2.18 -3.14
N GLY A 31 -11.04 2.43 -2.57
CA GLY A 31 -11.60 1.66 -1.45
C GLY A 31 -11.08 2.04 -0.06
N TYR A 32 -10.26 3.08 0.05
CA TYR A 32 -9.78 3.60 1.33
C TYR A 32 -10.33 5.00 1.59
N ARG A 33 -10.68 5.26 2.86
CA ARG A 33 -11.26 6.53 3.32
C ARG A 33 -12.48 6.93 2.49
N ASP A 34 -12.38 8.06 1.81
CA ASP A 34 -13.45 8.69 1.03
C ASP A 34 -13.29 8.38 -0.48
N SER A 35 -12.28 7.59 -0.88
CA SER A 35 -12.12 7.12 -2.25
C SER A 35 -13.02 5.90 -2.50
N ASP A 36 -13.86 5.98 -3.54
CA ASP A 36 -14.70 4.86 -3.95
C ASP A 36 -13.85 3.61 -4.28
N PRO A 37 -14.35 2.40 -4.00
CA PRO A 37 -13.67 1.17 -4.40
C PRO A 37 -13.69 0.99 -5.92
N LEU A 38 -12.72 0.22 -6.43
CA LEU A 38 -12.73 -0.21 -7.82
C LEU A 38 -14.03 -0.98 -8.12
N ALA A 39 -14.63 -0.70 -9.28
CA ALA A 39 -15.85 -1.41 -9.72
C ALA A 39 -15.62 -2.91 -9.91
N GLN A 40 -14.40 -3.29 -10.31
CA GLN A 40 -13.96 -4.66 -10.46
C GLN A 40 -12.60 -4.81 -9.77
N PRO A 41 -12.57 -5.17 -8.48
CA PRO A 41 -11.32 -5.40 -7.78
C PRO A 41 -10.63 -6.65 -8.35
N GLU A 42 -9.35 -6.52 -8.67
CA GLU A 42 -8.50 -7.64 -9.08
C GLU A 42 -7.38 -7.84 -8.06
N ASP A 43 -6.87 -9.06 -7.93
CA ASP A 43 -5.71 -9.37 -7.08
C ASP A 43 -4.37 -8.93 -7.73
N ILE A 44 -4.39 -7.83 -8.47
CA ILE A 44 -3.23 -7.22 -9.12
C ILE A 44 -3.29 -5.70 -8.99
N LEU A 45 -2.14 -5.02 -9.06
CA LEU A 45 -2.03 -3.57 -8.88
C LEU A 45 -2.48 -2.75 -10.09
N LYS A 46 -2.71 -3.39 -11.24
CA LYS A 46 -2.93 -2.71 -12.51
C LYS A 46 -4.12 -1.73 -12.47
N PRO A 47 -5.30 -2.08 -11.94
CA PRO A 47 -6.43 -1.14 -11.89
C PRO A 47 -6.14 0.10 -11.03
N ASP A 48 -5.46 -0.05 -9.89
CA ASP A 48 -5.07 1.09 -9.04
C ASP A 48 -4.08 2.03 -9.77
N VAL A 49 -3.16 1.44 -10.54
CA VAL A 49 -2.18 2.18 -11.35
C VAL A 49 -2.87 2.93 -12.51
N GLU A 50 -3.89 2.34 -13.12
CA GLU A 50 -4.72 3.00 -14.15
C GLU A 50 -5.47 4.20 -13.56
N VAL A 51 -6.08 4.06 -12.38
CA VAL A 51 -6.75 5.17 -11.68
C VAL A 51 -5.78 6.31 -11.37
N LEU A 52 -4.55 5.99 -10.91
CA LEU A 52 -3.55 7.03 -10.67
C LEU A 52 -3.21 7.79 -11.97
N SER A 53 -3.06 7.08 -13.09
CA SER A 53 -2.78 7.70 -14.38
C SER A 53 -3.88 8.64 -14.85
N GLU A 54 -5.14 8.26 -14.65
CA GLU A 54 -6.29 9.14 -14.93
C GLU A 54 -6.23 10.43 -14.11
N ILE A 55 -5.91 10.33 -12.81
CA ILE A 55 -5.76 11.50 -11.93
C ILE A 55 -4.60 12.39 -12.41
N LEU A 56 -3.46 11.80 -12.77
CA LEU A 56 -2.30 12.55 -13.27
C LEU A 56 -2.61 13.26 -14.58
N GLY A 57 -3.39 12.65 -15.47
CA GLY A 57 -3.83 13.26 -16.73
C GLY A 57 -4.74 14.48 -16.53
N LEU A 58 -5.41 14.60 -15.37
CA LEU A 58 -6.20 15.78 -15.01
C LEU A 58 -5.33 16.93 -14.46
N LEU A 59 -4.10 16.64 -14.05
CA LEU A 59 -3.14 17.59 -13.53
C LEU A 59 -2.21 18.01 -14.68
N GLU A 60 -2.70 18.89 -15.56
CA GLU A 60 -1.99 19.34 -16.77
C GLU A 60 -0.55 19.84 -16.48
N ASP A 61 0.38 19.58 -17.41
CA ASP A 61 1.81 19.99 -17.39
C ASP A 61 2.66 19.51 -16.20
N GLY A 62 2.14 18.62 -15.36
CA GLY A 62 2.85 18.10 -14.20
C GLY A 62 3.85 16.99 -14.53
N HIS A 63 5.13 17.22 -14.24
CA HIS A 63 6.08 16.13 -13.98
C HIS A 63 6.26 15.97 -12.47
N PHE A 64 5.97 14.78 -11.95
CA PHE A 64 5.83 14.52 -10.53
C PHE A 64 7.04 13.80 -9.95
N LEU A 65 7.33 14.07 -8.67
CA LEU A 65 8.14 13.21 -7.82
C LEU A 65 7.20 12.25 -7.09
N LEU A 66 7.39 10.95 -7.29
CA LEU A 66 6.49 9.95 -6.70
C LEU A 66 7.14 9.31 -5.47
N PHE A 67 6.44 9.39 -4.34
CA PHE A 67 6.84 8.70 -3.10
C PHE A 67 5.87 7.58 -2.75
N GLY A 68 6.37 6.42 -2.32
CA GLY A 68 5.55 5.30 -1.85
C GLY A 68 6.18 4.49 -0.72
N THR A 69 5.36 3.90 0.15
CA THR A 69 5.83 2.99 1.21
C THR A 69 4.94 1.76 1.35
N ALA A 70 5.54 0.61 1.66
CA ALA A 70 4.89 -0.72 1.66
C ALA A 70 4.07 -0.93 0.37
N THR A 71 2.79 -1.31 0.44
CA THR A 71 1.91 -1.42 -0.76
C THR A 71 1.98 -0.19 -1.68
N GLY A 72 2.08 1.01 -1.11
CA GLY A 72 2.25 2.25 -1.86
C GLY A 72 3.58 2.34 -2.64
N ALA A 73 4.65 1.69 -2.17
CA ALA A 73 5.90 1.57 -2.91
C ALA A 73 5.76 0.66 -4.13
N GLN A 74 5.02 -0.44 -4.02
CA GLN A 74 4.74 -1.33 -5.15
C GLN A 74 3.90 -0.60 -6.21
N LEU A 75 2.86 0.14 -5.78
CA LEU A 75 2.08 1.01 -6.66
C LEU A 75 2.95 2.06 -7.33
N ALA A 76 3.87 2.70 -6.59
CA ALA A 76 4.76 3.71 -7.15
C ALA A 76 5.69 3.13 -8.23
N ILE A 77 6.26 1.96 -7.98
CA ILE A 77 7.13 1.26 -8.93
C ILE A 77 6.34 0.88 -10.20
N GLU A 78 5.17 0.25 -10.06
CA GLU A 78 4.37 -0.14 -11.22
C GLU A 78 3.85 1.07 -12.00
N SER A 79 3.46 2.16 -11.33
CA SER A 79 3.05 3.41 -11.99
C SER A 79 4.18 4.02 -12.80
N ALA A 80 5.39 4.09 -12.24
CA ALA A 80 6.54 4.64 -12.95
C ALA A 80 6.99 3.77 -14.13
N LYS A 81 6.76 2.45 -14.07
CA LYS A 81 7.00 1.55 -15.21
C LYS A 81 5.98 1.73 -16.31
N SER A 82 4.70 1.88 -15.96
CA SER A 82 3.59 1.97 -16.93
C SER A 82 3.41 3.36 -17.52
N TYR A 83 3.76 4.41 -16.77
CA TYR A 83 3.48 5.80 -17.10
C TYR A 83 4.68 6.71 -16.80
N SER A 84 5.87 6.30 -17.28
CA SER A 84 7.15 6.97 -16.99
C SER A 84 7.18 8.46 -17.31
N ASP A 85 6.42 8.90 -18.31
CA ASP A 85 6.45 10.29 -18.81
C ASP A 85 5.92 11.30 -17.78
N TYR A 86 5.09 10.86 -16.83
CA TYR A 86 4.60 11.70 -15.74
C TYR A 86 5.60 11.89 -14.60
N PHE A 87 6.67 11.09 -14.51
CA PHE A 87 7.52 11.06 -13.30
C PHE A 87 8.95 11.48 -13.58
N ILE A 88 9.45 12.47 -12.83
CA ILE A 88 10.86 12.88 -12.85
C ILE A 88 11.72 11.84 -12.12
N SER A 89 11.21 11.36 -10.99
CA SER A 89 11.90 10.42 -10.12
C SER A 89 10.92 9.73 -9.17
N ILE A 90 11.36 8.60 -8.63
CA ILE A 90 10.63 7.87 -7.60
C ILE A 90 11.50 7.66 -6.36
N ALA A 91 10.86 7.71 -5.20
CA ALA A 91 11.45 7.30 -3.92
C ALA A 91 10.50 6.30 -3.25
N SER A 92 11.04 5.17 -2.81
CA SER A 92 10.25 4.08 -2.24
C SER A 92 10.90 3.51 -0.99
N GLU A 93 10.09 3.29 0.05
CA GLU A 93 10.51 2.61 1.28
C GLU A 93 9.68 1.36 1.56
N ASN A 94 10.21 0.46 2.40
CA ASN A 94 9.55 -0.78 2.81
C ASN A 94 9.09 -1.62 1.60
N ILE A 95 9.97 -1.77 0.61
CA ILE A 95 9.69 -2.47 -0.64
C ILE A 95 9.65 -3.99 -0.38
N ALA A 96 8.55 -4.64 -0.77
CA ALA A 96 8.46 -6.10 -0.76
C ALA A 96 9.12 -6.69 -2.02
N ALA A 97 10.43 -6.90 -1.98
CA ALA A 97 11.20 -7.53 -3.05
C ALA A 97 11.40 -9.04 -2.77
N SER A 98 10.31 -9.80 -2.80
CA SER A 98 10.31 -11.25 -2.59
C SER A 98 10.04 -11.99 -3.89
N SER A 99 10.67 -13.15 -4.07
CA SER A 99 10.29 -14.10 -5.10
C SER A 99 8.88 -14.63 -4.87
N ASP A 100 8.26 -15.20 -5.91
CA ASP A 100 6.96 -15.85 -5.76
C ASP A 100 7.00 -16.97 -4.72
N GLU A 101 8.07 -17.75 -4.65
CA GLU A 101 8.23 -18.82 -3.66
C GLU A 101 8.25 -18.28 -2.23
N GLU A 102 9.08 -17.27 -1.96
CA GLU A 102 9.16 -16.61 -0.65
C GLU A 102 7.83 -15.97 -0.26
N ARG A 103 7.14 -15.34 -1.21
CA ARG A 103 5.82 -14.74 -1.00
C ARG A 103 4.77 -15.80 -0.64
N HIS A 104 4.72 -16.92 -1.37
CA HIS A 104 3.80 -18.01 -1.06
C HIS A 104 4.10 -18.64 0.31
N ALA A 105 5.37 -18.84 0.64
CA ALA A 105 5.79 -19.36 1.94
C ALA A 105 5.39 -18.41 3.09
N ALA A 106 5.61 -17.09 2.93
CA ALA A 106 5.23 -16.09 3.91
C ALA A 106 3.70 -16.04 4.11
N ILE A 107 2.93 -16.00 3.02
CA ILE A 107 1.45 -15.98 3.08
C ILE A 107 0.91 -17.25 3.74
N ALA A 108 1.48 -18.43 3.48
CA ALA A 108 1.02 -19.68 4.05
C ALA A 108 1.13 -19.75 5.58
N GLN A 109 2.09 -19.03 6.17
CA GLN A 109 2.25 -18.95 7.63
C GLN A 109 1.58 -17.72 8.24
N CYS A 110 1.29 -16.70 7.42
CA CYS A 110 0.71 -15.44 7.86
C CYS A 110 -0.65 -15.68 8.54
N PHE A 111 -0.77 -15.24 9.79
CA PHE A 111 -1.98 -15.38 10.61
C PHE A 111 -2.53 -16.81 10.73
N LYS A 112 -1.66 -17.83 10.57
CA LYS A 112 -2.06 -19.23 10.68
C LYS A 112 -2.78 -19.48 12.01
N GLY A 113 -3.96 -20.11 11.93
CA GLY A 113 -4.81 -20.41 13.10
C GLY A 113 -5.85 -19.33 13.43
N LEU A 114 -5.70 -18.10 12.93
CA LEU A 114 -6.70 -17.05 13.11
C LEU A 114 -7.84 -17.22 12.10
N ARG A 115 -8.85 -18.00 12.47
CA ARG A 115 -10.14 -18.04 11.77
C ARG A 115 -11.18 -17.39 12.67
N PRO A 116 -12.17 -16.65 12.15
CA PRO A 116 -13.27 -16.13 12.96
C PRO A 116 -14.38 -17.19 13.15
N PRO A 117 -14.40 -17.98 14.25
CA PRO A 117 -15.58 -18.74 14.63
C PRO A 117 -16.68 -17.81 15.12
N GLY A 118 -17.93 -18.27 14.99
CA GLY A 118 -19.12 -17.54 15.44
C GLY A 118 -19.20 -17.32 16.96
N ASP A 119 -18.30 -17.91 17.76
CA ASP A 119 -18.25 -17.77 19.22
C ASP A 119 -17.36 -16.61 19.72
N GLY A 120 -16.70 -15.89 18.81
CA GLY A 120 -15.86 -14.73 19.16
C GLY A 120 -14.46 -15.06 19.70
N SER A 121 -14.07 -16.34 19.80
CA SER A 121 -12.76 -16.75 20.34
C SER A 121 -11.55 -16.25 19.51
N HIS A 122 -11.76 -15.89 18.25
CA HIS A 122 -10.75 -15.23 17.40
C HIS A 122 -10.25 -13.90 17.97
N ILE A 123 -11.04 -13.18 18.77
CA ILE A 123 -10.59 -11.92 19.39
C ILE A 123 -9.46 -12.19 20.39
N SER A 124 -9.60 -13.25 21.20
CA SER A 124 -8.57 -13.68 22.14
C SER A 124 -7.30 -14.15 21.43
N GLN A 125 -7.45 -14.89 20.32
CA GLN A 125 -6.32 -15.32 19.49
C GLN A 125 -5.62 -14.13 18.84
N ALA A 126 -6.37 -13.18 18.25
CA ALA A 126 -5.81 -11.96 17.67
C ALA A 126 -5.01 -11.17 18.71
N ARG A 127 -5.50 -11.05 19.94
CA ARG A 127 -4.78 -10.40 21.04
C ARG A 127 -3.47 -11.11 21.41
N GLN A 128 -3.40 -12.44 21.28
CA GLN A 128 -2.17 -13.21 21.54
C GLN A 128 -1.14 -13.06 20.41
N ILE A 129 -1.60 -12.94 19.16
CA ILE A 129 -0.71 -12.81 18.00
C ILE A 129 -0.23 -11.35 17.84
N ALA A 130 -1.04 -10.35 18.16
CA ALA A 130 -0.74 -8.93 17.92
C ALA A 130 0.65 -8.46 18.39
N PRO A 131 1.15 -8.81 19.60
CA PRO A 131 2.50 -8.42 20.04
C PRO A 131 3.63 -9.06 19.22
N GLN A 132 3.37 -10.12 18.47
CA GLN A 132 4.35 -10.80 17.62
C GLN A 132 4.45 -10.15 16.23
N MET A 133 3.53 -9.24 15.89
CA MET A 133 3.43 -8.61 14.56
C MET A 133 4.36 -7.39 14.38
N PHE A 134 5.18 -7.04 15.37
CA PHE A 134 6.11 -5.91 15.25
C PHE A 134 7.27 -6.18 14.29
N HIS A 135 7.58 -7.44 14.02
CA HIS A 135 8.67 -7.84 13.13
C HIS A 135 8.16 -8.82 12.08
N PHE A 136 8.58 -8.61 10.83
CA PHE A 136 8.35 -9.56 9.75
C PHE A 136 9.35 -10.72 9.87
N PRO A 137 8.96 -11.98 9.60
CA PRO A 137 7.64 -12.44 9.12
C PRO A 137 6.59 -12.55 10.23
N TRP A 138 5.33 -12.23 9.89
CA TRP A 138 4.20 -12.28 10.84
C TRP A 138 3.66 -13.71 10.96
N GLU A 139 4.27 -14.51 11.84
CA GLU A 139 3.85 -15.89 12.07
C GLU A 139 2.64 -15.96 13.02
N GLY A 140 1.77 -16.96 12.81
CA GLY A 140 0.68 -17.29 13.73
C GLY A 140 1.16 -18.13 14.92
N THR A 141 0.36 -18.18 16.00
CA THR A 141 0.62 -19.11 17.11
C THR A 141 0.36 -20.55 16.66
N SER A 142 1.31 -21.47 16.94
CA SER A 142 1.18 -22.90 16.67
C SER A 142 0.11 -23.59 17.51
#